data_AF-A0A345AMC7-F1
#
_entry.id   AF-A0A345AMC7-F1
#
_cell.length_a   1.000
_cell.length_b   1.000
_cell.length_c   1.000
_cell.angle_alpha   90.00
_cell.angle_beta   90.00
_cell.angle_gamma   90.00
#
_symmetry.space_group_name_H-M   'P 1'
#
loop_
_entity.id
_entity.type
_entity.pdbx_description
1 polymer ?
#
loop_
_entity_poly.entity_id
_entity_poly.type
_entity_poly.pdbx_seq_one_letter_code
_entity_poly.pdbx_strand_id
1 'polypeptide(L)'
;HLVSAVMSGVTTCLRFPGQLNSDLRKLAVNMVPFPRLHFFMVGFAPLTSRGAHSFRAVTVPELTQQMFDPKNMMAASDFRNGRYLTCSAIFRGKVSMKEVEDQMRNVQNKNNSY
;
A
#
# COMPACT_ATOMS: atom_id res chain seq x y z
N HIS A 1 8.08 -16.17 3.96
CA HIS A 1 7.95 -15.61 2.59
C HIS A 1 7.02 -14.39 2.53
N LEU A 2 5.81 -14.47 3.10
CA LEU A 2 4.89 -13.33 3.04
C LEU A 2 5.43 -12.11 3.81
N VAL A 3 5.86 -12.30 5.06
CA VAL A 3 6.48 -11.24 5.87
C VAL A 3 7.70 -10.64 5.17
N SER A 4 8.58 -11.46 4.59
CA SER A 4 9.75 -10.97 3.85
C SER A 4 9.37 -10.16 2.61
N ALA A 5 8.30 -10.54 1.89
CA ALA A 5 7.81 -9.78 0.75
C ALA A 5 7.30 -8.40 1.18
N VAL A 6 6.50 -8.35 2.24
CA VAL A 6 5.97 -7.11 2.83
C VAL A 6 7.11 -6.21 3.33
N MET A 7 8.06 -6.77 4.09
CA MET A 7 9.23 -6.03 4.58
C MET A 7 10.09 -5.48 3.44
N SER A 8 10.24 -6.24 2.35
CA SER A 8 10.90 -5.74 1.14
C SER A 8 10.09 -4.61 0.49
N GLY A 9 8.75 -4.68 0.50
CA GLY A 9 7.85 -3.67 -0.03
C GLY A 9 8.00 -2.33 0.70
N VAL A 10 7.82 -2.33 2.03
CA VAL A 10 7.86 -1.11 2.85
C VAL A 10 9.23 -0.42 2.85
N THR A 11 10.32 -1.17 2.70
CA THR A 11 11.69 -0.62 2.64
C THR A 11 12.10 -0.17 1.23
N THR A 12 11.23 -0.30 0.21
CA THR A 12 11.59 0.02 -1.18
C THR A 12 12.01 1.48 -1.33
N CYS A 13 11.29 2.42 -0.69
CA CYS A 13 11.61 3.85 -0.74
C CYS A 13 12.96 4.21 -0.10
N LEU A 14 13.50 3.34 0.76
CA LEU A 14 14.81 3.53 1.40
C LEU A 14 15.95 2.89 0.59
N ARG A 15 15.65 1.83 -0.15
CA ARG A 15 16.65 1.01 -0.88
C ARG A 15 16.85 1.47 -2.33
N PHE A 16 15.84 2.09 -2.93
CA PHE A 16 15.87 2.56 -4.30
C PHE A 16 15.61 4.06 -4.37
N PRO A 17 16.29 4.79 -5.28
CA PRO A 17 16.09 6.23 -5.41
C PRO A 17 14.65 6.52 -5.82
N GLY A 18 13.99 7.39 -5.07
CA GLY A 18 12.62 7.84 -5.30
C GLY A 18 12.41 9.23 -4.69
N GLN A 19 11.41 9.96 -5.18
CA GLN A 19 11.14 11.33 -4.72
C GLN A 19 10.32 11.37 -3.42
N LEU A 20 9.47 10.37 -3.17
CA LEU A 20 8.56 10.29 -2.02
C LEU A 20 9.07 9.30 -0.97
N ASN A 21 9.01 9.69 0.32
CA ASN A 21 9.40 8.86 1.48
C ASN A 21 10.84 8.28 1.39
N SER A 22 11.77 9.02 0.77
CA SER A 22 13.15 8.57 0.53
C SER A 22 14.02 8.41 1.78
N ASP A 23 13.54 8.84 2.94
CA ASP A 23 14.20 8.67 4.22
C ASP A 23 13.18 8.33 5.31
N LEU A 24 13.63 7.60 6.34
CA LEU A 24 12.80 7.19 7.48
C LEU A 24 12.18 8.39 8.19
N ARG A 25 12.89 9.51 8.29
CA ARG A 25 12.35 10.74 8.88
C ARG A 25 11.14 11.25 8.09
N LYS A 26 11.22 11.27 6.76
CA LYS A 26 10.12 11.72 5.89
C LYS A 26 8.92 10.78 5.98
N LEU A 27 9.17 9.48 6.00
CA LEU A 27 8.11 8.48 6.19
C LEU A 27 7.40 8.69 7.53
N ALA A 28 8.16 8.88 8.62
CA ALA A 28 7.60 9.14 9.94
C ALA A 28 6.76 10.42 9.98
N VAL A 29 7.24 11.52 9.39
CA VAL A 29 6.51 12.79 9.32
C VAL A 29 5.19 12.65 8.55
N ASN A 30 5.17 11.89 7.45
CA ASN A 30 3.97 11.71 6.64
C ASN A 30 2.96 10.73 7.25
N MET A 31 3.41 9.77 8.06
CA MET A 31 2.60 8.66 8.54
C MET A 31 2.25 8.72 10.02
N VAL A 32 2.93 9.55 10.82
CA VAL A 32 2.72 9.65 12.28
C VAL A 32 2.20 11.06 12.60
N PRO A 33 0.87 11.29 12.51
CA PRO A 33 0.29 12.60 12.83
C PRO A 33 0.37 12.93 14.33
N PHE A 34 0.40 11.90 15.18
CA PHE A 34 0.53 12.03 16.63
C PHE A 34 1.59 11.04 17.15
N PRO A 35 2.52 11.45 18.04
CA PRO A 35 3.61 10.58 18.49
C PRO A 35 3.16 9.25 19.11
N ARG A 36 1.99 9.22 19.74
CA ARG A 36 1.42 8.00 20.35
C ARG A 36 0.76 7.06 19.32
N LEU A 37 0.44 7.54 18.13
CA LEU A 37 -0.22 6.79 17.05
C LEU A 37 0.80 6.41 15.96
N HIS A 38 1.79 5.59 16.32
CA HIS A 38 2.85 5.12 15.41
C HIS A 38 2.75 3.62 15.05
N PHE A 39 1.59 3.01 15.29
CA PHE A 39 1.31 1.62 14.91
C PHE A 39 0.69 1.58 13.52
N PHE A 40 1.35 0.90 12.59
CA PHE A 40 0.91 0.81 11.20
C PHE A 40 0.22 -0.53 10.92
N MET A 41 -0.88 -0.45 10.16
CA MET A 41 -1.44 -1.59 9.47
C MET A 41 -0.79 -1.68 8.09
N VAL A 42 -0.25 -2.86 7.76
CA VAL A 42 0.43 -3.08 6.47
C VAL A 42 -0.34 -4.12 5.68
N GLY A 43 -0.59 -3.82 4.40
CA GLY A 43 -1.16 -4.76 3.44
C GLY A 43 -0.19 -5.04 2.31
N PHE A 44 -0.39 -6.14 1.60
CA PHE A 44 0.39 -6.47 0.41
C PHE A 44 -0.49 -7.06 -0.68
N ALA A 45 -0.34 -6.54 -1.89
CA ALA A 45 -0.96 -7.08 -3.10
C ALA A 45 0.12 -7.25 -4.18
N PRO A 46 0.09 -8.34 -4.97
CA PRO A 46 -0.92 -9.41 -4.96
C PRO A 46 -0.59 -10.56 -4.00
N LEU A 47 -1.59 -11.07 -3.28
CA LEU A 47 -1.50 -12.35 -2.55
C LEU A 47 -1.84 -13.50 -3.50
N THR A 48 -0.88 -13.92 -4.31
CA THR A 48 -1.03 -15.08 -5.20
C THR A 48 -0.05 -16.18 -4.83
N SER A 49 -0.42 -17.43 -5.13
CA SER A 49 0.43 -18.60 -4.90
C SER A 49 1.67 -18.56 -5.80
N ARG A 50 2.79 -19.14 -5.34
CA ARG A 50 4.08 -19.13 -6.04
C ARG A 50 4.00 -19.62 -7.49
N GLY A 51 3.11 -20.56 -7.80
CA GLY A 51 2.92 -21.11 -9.15
C GLY A 51 1.94 -20.34 -10.04
N ALA A 52 1.15 -19.42 -9.48
CA ALA A 52 0.11 -18.68 -10.20
C ALA A 52 0.54 -17.27 -10.62
N HIS A 53 1.74 -16.82 -10.23
CA HIS A 53 2.25 -15.49 -10.57
C HIS A 53 2.43 -15.27 -12.09
N SER A 54 2.85 -16.31 -12.84
CA SER A 54 3.13 -16.18 -14.28
C SER A 54 1.87 -16.17 -15.16
N PHE A 55 0.72 -16.59 -14.63
CA PHE A 55 -0.53 -16.74 -15.38
C PHE A 55 -1.52 -15.59 -15.16
N ARG A 56 -1.21 -14.66 -14.25
CA ARG A 56 -2.10 -13.56 -13.91
C ARG A 56 -1.46 -12.24 -14.35
N ALA A 57 -1.98 -11.66 -15.42
CA ALA A 57 -1.72 -10.26 -15.72
C ALA A 57 -2.31 -9.45 -14.56
N VAL A 58 -1.47 -8.66 -13.89
CA VAL A 58 -1.89 -7.85 -12.76
C VAL A 58 -1.88 -6.40 -13.20
N THR A 59 -3.05 -5.78 -13.24
CA THR A 59 -3.22 -4.38 -13.65
C THR A 59 -3.19 -3.43 -12.44
N VAL A 60 -2.89 -2.15 -12.67
CA VAL A 60 -2.88 -1.12 -11.61
C VAL A 60 -4.24 -0.99 -10.89
N PRO A 61 -5.40 -1.01 -11.58
CA PRO A 61 -6.70 -0.97 -10.92
C PRO A 61 -6.95 -2.20 -10.02
N GLU A 62 -6.57 -3.40 -10.47
CA GLU A 62 -6.73 -4.62 -9.68
C GLU A 62 -5.84 -4.62 -8.43
N LEU A 63 -4.58 -4.19 -8.56
CA LEU A 63 -3.67 -4.03 -7.41
C LEU A 63 -4.21 -3.03 -6.40
N THR A 64 -4.71 -1.91 -6.91
CA THR A 64 -5.31 -0.86 -6.11
C THR A 64 -6.50 -1.40 -5.31
N GLN A 65 -7.42 -2.14 -5.95
CA GLN A 65 -8.56 -2.73 -5.25
C GLN A 65 -8.11 -3.76 -4.21
N GLN A 66 -7.16 -4.63 -4.55
CA GLN A 66 -6.62 -5.63 -3.62
C GLN A 66 -5.92 -4.98 -2.42
N MET A 67 -5.21 -3.88 -2.61
CA MET A 67 -4.53 -3.16 -1.53
C MET A 67 -5.52 -2.64 -0.47
N PHE A 68 -6.75 -2.32 -0.88
CA PHE A 68 -7.85 -1.92 -0.01
C PHE A 68 -8.85 -3.06 0.26
N ASP A 69 -8.43 -4.31 0.15
CA ASP A 69 -9.21 -5.46 0.64
C ASP A 69 -8.73 -5.83 2.06
N PRO A 70 -9.62 -5.89 3.08
CA PRO A 70 -9.24 -6.30 4.44
C PRO A 70 -8.59 -7.68 4.50
N LYS A 71 -8.85 -8.56 3.53
CA LYS A 71 -8.23 -9.90 3.46
C LYS A 71 -6.73 -9.86 3.15
N ASN A 72 -6.23 -8.76 2.59
CA ASN A 72 -4.83 -8.59 2.21
C ASN A 72 -3.99 -7.85 3.28
N MET A 73 -4.60 -7.55 4.44
CA MET A 73 -3.92 -6.92 5.56
C MET A 73 -3.17 -7.95 6.41
N MET A 74 -1.99 -7.56 6.90
CA MET A 74 -1.13 -8.39 7.75
C MET A 74 -1.52 -8.30 9.24
N ALA A 75 -2.51 -7.48 9.58
CA ALA A 75 -3.07 -7.37 10.93
C ALA A 75 -4.52 -7.88 10.92
N ALA A 76 -4.89 -8.65 11.96
CA ALA A 76 -6.26 -9.13 12.15
C ALA A 76 -7.16 -7.99 12.67
N SER A 77 -7.41 -7.00 11.82
CA SER A 77 -8.21 -5.82 12.15
C SER A 77 -8.90 -5.31 10.89
N ASP A 78 -10.21 -5.11 10.97
CA ASP A 78 -10.98 -4.56 9.86
C ASP A 78 -10.90 -3.04 9.88
N PHE A 79 -10.18 -2.45 8.93
CA PHE A 79 -10.05 -1.00 8.82
C PHE A 79 -11.37 -0.31 8.48
N ARG A 80 -12.41 -1.04 8.01
CA ARG A 80 -13.75 -0.49 7.76
C ARG A 80 -14.46 -0.06 9.04
N ASN A 81 -14.05 -0.60 10.19
CA ASN A 81 -14.54 -0.18 11.51
C ASN A 81 -13.85 1.09 12.02
N GLY A 82 -12.91 1.65 11.26
CA GLY A 82 -12.15 2.84 11.61
C GLY A 82 -12.05 3.83 10.46
N ARG A 83 -11.11 4.78 10.59
CA ARG A 83 -10.79 5.76 9.55
C ARG A 83 -9.29 5.79 9.31
N TYR A 84 -8.90 5.92 8.06
CA TYR A 84 -7.49 6.15 7.70
C TYR A 84 -7.12 7.59 8.06
N LEU A 85 -6.10 7.77 8.90
CA LEU A 85 -5.50 9.09 9.16
C LEU A 85 -4.46 9.45 8.10
N THR A 86 -3.60 8.49 7.77
CA THR A 86 -2.53 8.60 6.79
C THR A 86 -2.38 7.27 6.09
N CYS A 87 -2.07 7.27 4.80
CA CYS A 87 -1.78 6.05 4.05
C CYS A 87 -0.60 6.28 3.11
N SER A 88 0.18 5.21 2.88
CA SER A 88 1.26 5.22 1.90
C SER A 88 1.12 3.97 1.03
N ALA A 89 0.88 4.17 -0.25
CA ALA A 89 0.81 3.12 -1.26
C ALA A 89 2.13 3.06 -2.03
N ILE A 90 2.73 1.88 -2.12
CA ILE A 90 4.00 1.67 -2.81
C ILE A 90 3.77 0.71 -3.99
N PHE A 91 3.76 1.26 -5.19
CA PHE A 91 3.68 0.48 -6.42
C PHE A 91 5.09 0.14 -6.92
N ARG A 92 5.32 -1.12 -7.32
CA ARG A 92 6.62 -1.60 -7.81
C ARG A 92 6.45 -2.28 -9.16
N GLY A 93 7.40 -2.04 -10.07
CA GLY A 93 7.42 -2.62 -11.41
C GLY A 93 7.21 -1.58 -12.51
N LYS A 94 6.95 -2.04 -13.73
CA LYS A 94 6.64 -1.18 -14.87
C LYS A 94 5.18 -0.74 -14.78
N VAL A 95 4.94 0.35 -14.07
CA VAL A 95 3.60 0.93 -13.87
C VAL A 95 3.53 2.34 -14.43
N SER A 96 2.38 2.72 -14.98
CA SER A 96 2.12 4.09 -15.42
C SER A 96 1.76 4.95 -14.21
N MET A 97 2.56 5.99 -13.94
CA MET A 97 2.30 6.90 -12.81
C MET A 97 0.94 7.58 -12.92
N LYS A 98 0.54 7.98 -14.14
CA LYS A 98 -0.78 8.58 -14.39
C LYS A 98 -1.92 7.64 -14.01
N GLU A 99 -1.80 6.36 -14.38
CA GLU A 99 -2.82 5.37 -14.06
C GLU A 99 -2.90 5.13 -12.55
N VAL A 100 -1.76 5.08 -11.86
CA VAL A 100 -1.71 4.96 -10.40
C VAL A 100 -2.40 6.14 -9.73
N GLU A 101 -2.11 7.37 -10.14
CA GLU A 101 -2.75 8.58 -9.59
C GLU A 101 -4.26 8.59 -9.83
N ASP A 102 -4.70 8.26 -11.05
CA ASP A 102 -6.12 8.20 -11.39
C ASP A 102 -6.85 7.13 -10.55
N GLN A 103 -6.24 5.95 -10.36
CA GLN A 103 -6.83 4.89 -9.53
C GLN A 103 -6.84 5.23 -8.04
N MET A 104 -5.78 5.85 -7.50
CA MET A 104 -5.76 6.32 -6.11
C MET A 104 -6.85 7.38 -5.87
N ARG A 105 -7.01 8.33 -6.79
CA ARG A 105 -8.08 9.34 -6.72
C ARG A 105 -9.47 8.70 -6.77
N ASN A 106 -9.66 7.68 -7.61
CA ASN A 106 -10.92 6.94 -7.67
C ASN A 106 -11.24 6.23 -6.35
N VAL A 107 -10.25 5.63 -5.69
CA VAL A 107 -10.44 5.00 -4.37
C VAL A 107 -10.80 6.03 -3.30
N GLN A 108 -10.12 7.17 -3.30
CA GLN A 108 -10.44 8.26 -2.38
C GLN A 108 -11.89 8.72 -2.60
N ASN A 109 -12.29 9.02 -3.83
CA ASN A 109 -13.65 9.46 -4.16
C ASN A 109 -14.72 8.42 -3.76
N LYS A 110 -14.46 7.13 -3.99
CA LYS A 110 -15.39 6.05 -3.60
C LYS A 110 -15.59 5.95 -2.10
N ASN A 111 -14.55 6.22 -1.31
CA ASN A 111 -14.58 6.15 0.15
C ASN A 111 -14.77 7.51 0.81
N ASN A 112 -14.94 8.58 0.03
CA ASN A 112 -15.20 9.94 0.49
C ASN A 112 -16.69 10.15 0.84
N SER A 113 -17.29 9.20 1.55
CA SER A 113 -18.63 9.40 2.10
C SER A 113 -18.54 10.33 3.31
N TYR A 114 -18.29 11.62 3.02
CA TYR A 114 -18.64 12.83 3.79
C TYR A 114 -18.65 14.03 2.84
#